data_AF-A0A5K0Y657-F1
#
_entry.id   AF-A0A5K0Y657-F1
#
_cell.length_a   1.000
_cell.length_b   1.000
_cell.length_c   1.000
_cell.angle_alpha   90.00
_cell.angle_beta   90.00
_cell.angle_gamma   90.00
#
_symmetry.space_group_name_H-M   'P 1'
#
loop_
_entity.id
_entity.type
_entity.pdbx_description
1 polymer ?
#
loop_
_entity_poly.entity_id
_entity_poly.type
_entity_poly.pdbx_seq_one_letter_code
_entity_poly.pdbx_strand_id
1 'polypeptide(L)' 'KQNYNIEADDNDGNATEKDADFDLPQITLKAIQDATNNFSEANKLGEGGFGPVYK' A
#
# COMPACT_ATOMS: atom_id res chain seq x y z
N LYS A 1 -22.57 -26.52 -38.25
CA LYS A 1 -23.15 -25.50 -37.34
C LYS A 1 -23.21 -26.15 -35.97
N GLN A 2 -22.22 -25.90 -35.12
CA GLN A 2 -22.25 -26.38 -33.74
C GLN A 2 -22.95 -25.30 -32.90
N ASN A 3 -24.00 -25.69 -32.19
CA ASN A 3 -24.79 -24.83 -31.31
C ASN A 3 -23.94 -24.45 -30.09
N TYR A 4 -23.85 -23.16 -29.80
CA TYR A 4 -23.32 -22.67 -28.54
C TYR A 4 -24.42 -22.69 -27.49
N ASN A 5 -24.17 -23.41 -26.40
CA ASN A 5 -24.93 -23.27 -25.17
C ASN A 5 -24.48 -21.96 -24.51
N ILE A 6 -25.40 -21.02 -24.34
CA ILE A 6 -25.16 -19.79 -23.60
C ILE A 6 -25.42 -20.11 -22.13
N GLU A 7 -24.36 -20.44 -21.39
CA GLU A 7 -24.39 -20.34 -19.94
C GLU A 7 -24.28 -18.86 -19.60
N ALA A 8 -25.18 -18.36 -18.76
CA ALA A 8 -25.13 -16.98 -18.30
C ALA A 8 -23.84 -16.81 -17.49
N ASP A 9 -22.87 -16.15 -18.09
CA ASP A 9 -21.65 -15.69 -17.44
C ASP A 9 -22.04 -14.50 -16.56
N ASP A 10 -22.41 -14.78 -15.31
CA ASP A 10 -22.43 -13.79 -14.24
C ASP A 10 -20.97 -13.43 -13.91
N ASN A 11 -20.28 -12.81 -14.88
CA ASN A 11 -18.96 -12.24 -14.71
C ASN A 11 -19.13 -10.93 -13.95
N ASP A 12 -19.19 -11.02 -12.63
CA ASP A 12 -18.85 -9.90 -11.76
C ASP A 12 -17.42 -9.50 -12.12
N GLY A 13 -17.30 -8.40 -12.87
CA GLY A 13 -16.06 -7.88 -13.40
C GLY A 13 -15.14 -7.45 -12.26
N ASN A 14 -14.47 -8.41 -11.65
CA ASN A 14 -13.35 -8.17 -10.78
C ASN A 14 -12.15 -7.85 -11.67
N ALA A 15 -12.06 -6.58 -12.06
CA ALA A 15 -10.82 -6.00 -12.54
C ALA A 15 -9.77 -6.19 -11.43
N THR A 16 -9.04 -7.30 -11.49
CA THR A 16 -7.88 -7.51 -10.66
C THR A 16 -6.83 -6.51 -11.12
N GLU A 17 -6.84 -5.37 -10.43
CA GLU A 17 -5.89 -4.27 -10.43
C GLU A 17 -4.50 -4.76 -10.01
N LYS A 18 -3.89 -5.59 -10.86
CA LYS A 18 -2.57 -6.19 -10.70
C LYS A 18 -1.49 -5.55 -11.54
N ASP A 19 -1.81 -4.45 -12.24
CA ASP A 19 -0.90 -3.79 -13.19
C ASP A 19 -0.37 -2.44 -12.70
N ALA A 20 -0.59 -2.10 -11.43
CA ALA A 20 0.18 -1.08 -10.74
C ALA A 20 1.06 -1.76 -9.70
N ASP A 21 1.97 -2.62 -10.17
CA ASP A 21 3.12 -3.08 -9.40
C ASP A 21 4.02 -1.86 -9.16
N PHE A 22 3.62 -1.01 -8.23
CA PHE A 22 4.47 0.05 -7.74
C PHE A 22 5.62 -0.67 -7.01
N ASP A 23 6.78 -0.73 -7.66
CA ASP A 23 8.06 -1.12 -7.06
C ASP A 23 8.45 -0.08 -6.00
N LEU A 24 7.70 -0.07 -4.89
CA LEU A 24 7.94 0.80 -3.75
C LEU A 24 8.98 0.14 -2.86
N PRO A 25 9.96 0.92 -2.38
CA PRO A 25 10.88 0.43 -1.37
C PRO A 25 10.10 -0.07 -0.14
N GLN A 26 10.25 -1.36 0.17
CA GLN A 26 9.71 -1.93 1.40
C GLN A 26 10.67 -1.65 2.55
N ILE A 27 10.18 -0.95 3.57
CA ILE A 27 10.92 -0.67 4.80
C ILE A 27 10.25 -1.38 5.98
N THR A 28 11.05 -1.96 6.87
CA THR A 28 10.53 -2.62 8.08
C THR A 28 10.23 -1.57 9.16
N LEU A 29 9.23 -1.83 10.01
CA LEU A 29 8.96 -0.97 11.17
C LEU A 29 10.20 -0.84 12.08
N LYS A 30 10.97 -1.93 12.22
CA LYS A 30 12.21 -1.94 13.00
C LYS A 30 13.23 -0.93 12.45
N ALA A 31 13.39 -0.85 11.13
CA ALA A 31 14.28 0.12 10.50
C ALA A 31 13.82 1.56 10.78
N ILE A 32 12.51 1.83 10.74
CA ILE A 32 11.94 3.15 11.08
C ILE A 32 12.20 3.49 12.55
N GLN A 33 12.00 2.54 13.46
CA GLN A 33 12.27 2.72 14.88
C GLN A 33 13.75 3.04 15.12
N ASP A 34 14.67 2.29 14.50
CA ASP A 34 16.10 2.50 14.70
C ASP A 34 16.54 3.87 14.13
N ALA A 35 16.03 4.27 12.95
CA ALA A 35 16.33 5.56 12.35
C ALA A 35 15.82 6.75 13.19
N THR A 36 14.59 6.62 13.72
CA THR A 36 13.95 7.68 14.53
C THR A 36 14.32 7.63 16.01
N ASN A 37 15.18 6.70 16.43
CA ASN A 37 15.47 6.41 17.84
C ASN A 37 14.17 6.19 18.64
N ASN A 38 13.35 5.25 18.17
CA ASN A 38 12.03 4.91 18.68
C ASN A 38 11.09 6.12 18.80
N PHE A 39 11.02 6.93 17.74
CA PHE A 39 10.20 8.15 17.68
C PHE A 39 10.51 9.13 18.82
N SER A 40 11.78 9.28 19.19
CA SER A 40 12.22 10.20 20.23
C SER A 40 11.89 11.65 19.87
N GLU A 41 11.40 12.42 20.83
CA GLU A 41 11.16 13.86 20.68
C GLU A 41 12.42 14.64 20.24
N ALA A 42 13.61 14.16 20.59
CA ALA A 42 14.88 14.75 20.14
C ALA A 42 15.09 14.66 18.61
N ASN A 43 14.37 13.74 17.95
CA ASN A 43 14.39 13.57 16.50
C ASN A 43 13.16 14.15 15.81
N LYS A 44 12.19 14.70 16.57
CA LYS A 44 11.02 15.36 16.00
C LYS A 44 11.42 16.68 15.37
N LEU A 45 11.04 16.86 14.11
CA LEU A 45 11.23 18.08 13.34
C LEU A 45 10.04 19.03 13.48
N GLY A 46 8.84 18.50 13.70
CA GLY A 46 7.62 19.28 13.88
C GLY A 46 6.37 18.40 13.90
N GLU A 47 5.21 19.04 14.08
CA GLU A 47 3.90 18.40 14.03
C GLU A 47 2.87 19.37 13.43
N GLY A 48 2.01 18.86 12.57
CA GLY A 48 0.92 19.63 11.95
C GLY A 48 -0.32 18.78 11.74
N GLY A 49 -1.25 19.22 10.88
CA GLY A 49 -2.50 18.50 10.62
C GLY A 49 -2.35 17.08 10.03
N PHE A 50 -1.15 16.72 9.60
CA PHE A 50 -0.79 15.40 9.06
C PHE A 50 0.00 14.53 10.05
N GLY A 51 0.24 15.02 11.27
CA GLY A 51 0.98 14.31 12.32
C GLY A 51 2.44 14.77 12.49
N PRO A 52 3.21 14.06 13.33
CA PRO A 52 4.60 14.37 13.64
C PRO A 52 5.56 13.94 12.52
N VAL A 53 6.62 14.72 12.31
CA VAL A 53 7.71 14.43 11.36
C VAL A 53 9.00 14.22 12.14
N TYR A 54 9.75 13.17 11.81
CA TYR A 54 11.03 12.83 12.44
C TYR A 54 12.16 12.87 11.40
N LYS A 55 13.37 13.22 11.84
CA LYS A 55 14.59 13.14 11.02
C LYS A 55 15.15 11.72 10.95
#